data_AF-A0A7S0Z9V0-F1
#
_entry.id   AF-A0A7S0Z9V0-F1
#
_cell.length_a   1.000
_cell.length_b   1.000
_cell.length_c   1.000
_cell.angle_alpha   90.00
_cell.angle_beta   90.00
_cell.angle_gamma   90.00
#
_symmetry.space_group_name_H-M   'P 1'
#
loop_
_entity.id
_entity.type
_entity.pdbx_description
1 polymer ?
#
loop_
_entity_poly.entity_id
_entity_poly.type
_entity_poly.pdbx_seq_one_letter_code
_entity_poly.pdbx_strand_id
1 'polypeptide(L)'
;GDMSQQAYGIPEAKLNEFLPNIDIVISGGAEVNMVKSYSALEEVNVGGTFNGLELAAKANAKHVLISTQLPLPGETPTGYRRSKEVAELLCARAQTEVGIESAVLLFGDINISRTPGSLAPDDDYIVIFLRACLTTGFFPKTDWAVSILCIDDCVKMISSLSLDGALDRYAFDGVAREVKGKLIDFSKLCDWLSVEQPLTMCSYEGWMNVIKAGAAEGKEKLQRVLLTIDAMEVELKAEGEHFRSGAPDDTLYGVDDVWAQSLVSALIGETVDSVEIDERDMTVGYAALAQGEDLTPFKYKLPDMTPTSVEVKIEFCGLCGSDDHLIVGDYGEYAVWPQVCGHEVVGTVTAVGNAVSTLKPGQRVGVGWQSASCHDCEWCARGDEQLCSQVGCTCCEGNKGGFADRMRISDSAFCYKIPDGLASAEVAPLLCGGQTVWTPLSEQ
;
A
#
# COMPACT_ATOMS: atom_id res chain seq x y z
N GLY A 1 -23.07 29.42 -2.81
CA GLY A 1 -24.41 28.84 -2.92
C GLY A 1 -24.34 27.37 -2.56
N ASP A 2 -25.35 26.60 -2.95
CA ASP A 2 -25.45 25.16 -2.73
C ASP A 2 -25.81 24.48 -4.05
N MET A 3 -25.01 23.51 -4.49
CA MET A 3 -25.19 22.80 -5.77
C MET A 3 -26.53 22.09 -5.89
N SER A 4 -27.10 21.65 -4.78
CA SER A 4 -28.40 20.97 -4.75
C SER A 4 -29.59 21.91 -4.94
N GLN A 5 -29.40 23.22 -4.80
CA GLN A 5 -30.47 24.21 -4.86
C GLN A 5 -30.55 24.87 -6.24
N GLN A 6 -31.76 25.18 -6.70
CA GLN A 6 -31.99 25.90 -7.95
C GLN A 6 -31.16 27.20 -8.00
N ALA A 7 -30.49 27.45 -9.12
CA ALA A 7 -29.58 28.60 -9.31
C ALA A 7 -28.52 28.73 -8.18
N TYR A 8 -28.10 27.60 -7.62
CA TYR A 8 -27.19 27.50 -6.49
C TYR A 8 -27.70 28.18 -5.20
N GLY A 9 -29.00 28.41 -5.06
CA GLY A 9 -29.59 29.17 -3.96
C GLY A 9 -29.23 30.67 -4.01
N ILE A 10 -28.72 31.16 -5.14
CA ILE A 10 -28.38 32.58 -5.32
C ILE A 10 -29.67 33.35 -5.64
N PRO A 11 -29.99 34.45 -4.91
CA PRO A 11 -31.16 35.26 -5.21
C PRO A 11 -31.12 35.81 -6.64
N GLU A 12 -32.25 35.78 -7.35
CA GLU A 12 -32.35 36.20 -8.75
C GLU A 12 -31.84 37.62 -9.00
N ALA A 13 -32.15 38.56 -8.10
CA ALA A 13 -31.65 39.93 -8.20
C ALA A 13 -30.11 39.99 -8.25
N LYS A 14 -29.44 39.17 -7.44
CA LYS A 14 -27.98 39.07 -7.41
C LYS A 14 -27.45 38.34 -8.65
N LEU A 15 -28.16 37.31 -9.13
CA LEU A 15 -27.77 36.59 -10.34
C LEU A 15 -27.75 37.53 -11.55
N ASN A 16 -28.82 38.33 -11.70
CA ASN A 16 -28.99 39.30 -12.78
C ASN A 16 -27.91 40.39 -12.82
N GLU A 17 -27.25 40.68 -11.69
CA GLU A 17 -26.13 41.62 -11.64
C GLU A 17 -24.88 41.07 -12.35
N PHE A 18 -24.61 39.77 -12.27
CA PHE A 18 -23.40 39.16 -12.82
C PHE A 18 -23.61 38.48 -14.16
N LEU A 19 -24.83 38.05 -14.50
CA LEU A 19 -25.15 37.37 -15.77
C LEU A 19 -24.53 38.03 -17.02
N PRO A 20 -24.57 39.36 -17.21
CA PRO A 20 -24.00 39.99 -18.39
C PRO A 20 -22.46 39.91 -18.50
N ASN A 21 -21.78 39.53 -17.43
CA ASN A 21 -20.31 39.47 -17.34
C ASN A 21 -19.78 38.02 -17.33
N ILE A 22 -20.65 37.03 -17.54
CA ILE A 22 -20.27 35.62 -17.57
C ILE A 22 -20.10 35.19 -19.02
N ASP A 23 -18.86 34.94 -19.44
CA ASP A 23 -18.55 34.40 -20.77
C ASP A 23 -18.49 32.86 -20.78
N ILE A 24 -18.18 32.27 -19.63
CA ILE A 24 -18.01 30.83 -19.46
C ILE A 24 -18.43 30.36 -18.06
N VAL A 25 -19.05 29.19 -18.01
CA VAL A 25 -19.41 28.48 -16.76
C VAL A 25 -18.65 27.16 -16.70
N ILE A 26 -17.78 27.00 -15.70
CA ILE A 26 -17.00 25.78 -15.49
C ILE A 26 -17.60 24.99 -14.33
N SER A 27 -18.29 23.91 -14.65
CA SER A 27 -18.91 22.98 -13.70
C SER A 27 -17.90 21.95 -13.23
N GLY A 28 -17.08 22.33 -12.24
CA GLY A 28 -16.12 21.47 -11.57
C GLY A 28 -16.59 20.86 -10.25
N GLY A 29 -17.63 21.44 -9.64
CA GLY A 29 -18.12 20.99 -8.34
C GLY A 29 -18.80 19.62 -8.43
N ALA A 30 -18.53 18.76 -7.44
CA ALA A 30 -19.22 17.49 -7.27
C ALA A 30 -19.04 17.00 -5.84
N GLU A 31 -19.98 16.16 -5.40
CA GLU A 31 -19.73 15.25 -4.30
C GLU A 31 -19.07 13.98 -4.84
N VAL A 32 -17.77 13.85 -4.60
CA VAL A 32 -16.96 12.70 -5.01
C VAL A 32 -17.05 11.63 -3.93
N ASN A 33 -17.94 10.65 -4.14
CA ASN A 33 -18.12 9.55 -3.20
C ASN A 33 -18.43 8.24 -3.94
N MET A 34 -17.49 7.30 -3.93
CA MET A 34 -17.59 6.04 -4.68
C MET A 34 -18.57 5.03 -4.07
N VAL A 35 -19.02 5.24 -2.82
CA VAL A 35 -19.89 4.32 -2.07
C VAL A 35 -21.36 4.73 -2.16
N LYS A 36 -21.64 6.04 -2.18
CA LYS A 36 -23.01 6.56 -2.24
C LYS A 36 -23.72 6.10 -3.52
N SER A 37 -25.02 5.84 -3.39
CA SER A 37 -25.88 5.51 -4.53
C SER A 37 -26.06 6.72 -5.43
N TYR A 38 -26.42 6.47 -6.69
CA TYR A 38 -26.76 7.54 -7.64
C TYR A 38 -27.79 8.52 -7.05
N SER A 39 -28.90 8.02 -6.49
CA SER A 39 -29.97 8.86 -5.95
C SER A 39 -29.52 9.77 -4.80
N ALA A 40 -28.49 9.38 -4.05
CA ALA A 40 -27.94 10.22 -2.98
C ALA A 40 -27.03 11.34 -3.52
N LEU A 41 -26.52 11.20 -4.74
CA LEU A 41 -25.60 12.13 -5.39
C LEU A 41 -26.28 12.97 -6.49
N GLU A 42 -27.45 12.54 -6.96
CA GLU A 42 -28.16 13.12 -8.10
C GLU A 42 -28.43 14.61 -7.92
N GLU A 43 -29.01 15.03 -6.78
CA GLU A 43 -29.34 16.43 -6.54
C GLU A 43 -28.11 17.35 -6.64
N VAL A 44 -26.98 16.91 -6.07
CA VAL A 44 -25.73 17.70 -6.05
C VAL A 44 -25.03 17.65 -7.40
N ASN A 45 -24.79 16.45 -7.94
CA ASN A 45 -23.94 16.27 -9.12
C ASN A 45 -24.69 16.57 -10.42
N VAL A 46 -25.90 16.01 -10.58
CA VAL A 46 -26.73 16.20 -11.77
C VAL A 46 -27.47 17.53 -11.69
N GLY A 47 -28.11 17.82 -10.55
CA GLY A 47 -28.80 19.09 -10.32
C GLY A 47 -27.85 20.29 -10.36
N GLY A 48 -26.67 20.16 -9.76
CA GLY A 48 -25.61 21.18 -9.84
C GLY A 48 -25.13 21.46 -11.27
N THR A 49 -25.03 20.42 -12.11
CA THR A 49 -24.70 20.59 -13.54
C THR A 49 -25.84 21.26 -14.30
N PHE A 50 -27.09 20.86 -14.03
CA PHE A 50 -28.27 21.49 -14.62
C PHE A 50 -28.34 22.99 -14.30
N ASN A 51 -28.08 23.37 -13.04
CA ASN A 51 -27.99 24.77 -12.63
C ASN A 51 -26.89 25.54 -13.39
N GLY A 52 -25.75 24.90 -13.66
CA GLY A 52 -24.65 25.48 -14.42
C GLY A 52 -25.00 25.72 -15.88
N LEU A 53 -25.69 24.76 -16.49
CA LEU A 53 -26.24 24.89 -17.85
C LEU A 53 -27.32 25.97 -17.93
N GLU A 54 -28.22 26.06 -16.93
CA GLU A 54 -29.23 27.13 -16.87
C GLU A 54 -28.56 28.51 -16.77
N LEU A 55 -27.50 28.61 -15.96
CA LEU A 55 -26.71 29.84 -15.85
C LEU A 55 -26.05 30.21 -17.18
N ALA A 56 -25.43 29.23 -17.84
CA ALA A 56 -24.80 29.43 -19.14
C ALA A 56 -25.81 29.90 -20.20
N ALA A 57 -27.01 29.30 -20.20
CA ALA A 57 -28.11 29.70 -21.08
C ALA A 57 -28.53 31.16 -20.85
N LYS A 58 -28.73 31.55 -19.58
CA LYS A 58 -29.15 32.91 -19.21
C LYS A 58 -28.08 33.96 -19.53
N ALA A 59 -26.81 33.60 -19.42
CA ALA A 59 -25.67 34.47 -19.71
C ALA A 59 -25.29 34.50 -21.20
N ASN A 60 -25.86 33.60 -22.03
CA ASN A 60 -25.35 33.31 -23.38
C ASN A 60 -23.84 32.98 -23.37
N ALA A 61 -23.45 32.17 -22.38
CA ALA A 61 -22.09 31.76 -22.10
C ALA A 61 -21.83 30.33 -22.59
N LYS A 62 -20.54 30.02 -22.80
CA LYS A 62 -20.11 28.64 -22.99
C LYS A 62 -20.10 27.88 -21.67
N HIS A 63 -20.09 26.55 -21.74
CA HIS A 63 -20.07 25.68 -20.57
C HIS A 63 -18.93 24.66 -20.66
N VAL A 64 -18.30 24.36 -19.52
CA VAL A 64 -17.32 23.28 -19.39
C VAL A 64 -17.78 22.35 -18.27
N LEU A 65 -17.92 21.06 -18.56
CA LEU A 65 -18.18 20.03 -17.56
C LEU A 65 -16.89 19.28 -17.24
N ILE A 66 -16.54 19.24 -15.95
CA ILE A 66 -15.50 18.34 -15.44
C ILE A 66 -16.17 17.02 -15.04
N SER A 67 -15.89 15.99 -15.82
CA SER A 67 -16.35 14.63 -15.61
C SER A 67 -15.18 13.69 -15.26
N THR A 68 -15.48 12.41 -15.11
CA THR A 68 -14.54 11.35 -14.71
C THR A 68 -14.44 10.29 -15.79
N GLN A 69 -13.30 9.61 -15.85
CA GLN A 69 -13.09 8.51 -16.79
C GLN A 69 -14.20 7.45 -16.77
N LEU A 70 -14.44 6.87 -17.94
CA LEU A 70 -15.41 5.80 -18.14
C LEU A 70 -15.03 4.54 -17.32
N PRO A 71 -16.04 3.77 -16.88
CA PRO A 71 -15.79 2.50 -16.20
C PRO A 71 -15.04 1.52 -17.10
N LEU A 72 -14.23 0.66 -16.50
CA LEU A 72 -13.54 -0.38 -17.25
C LEU A 72 -14.54 -1.41 -17.79
N PRO A 73 -14.22 -2.12 -18.89
CA PRO A 73 -15.09 -3.17 -19.43
C PRO A 73 -15.46 -4.22 -18.36
N GLY A 74 -16.76 -4.41 -18.13
CA GLY A 74 -17.27 -5.36 -17.14
C GLY A 74 -17.44 -4.79 -15.72
N GLU A 75 -17.01 -3.55 -15.47
CA GLU A 75 -17.22 -2.89 -14.19
C GLU A 75 -18.65 -2.36 -14.06
N THR A 76 -19.26 -2.57 -12.88
CA THR A 76 -20.53 -1.92 -12.57
C THR A 76 -20.25 -0.47 -12.15
N PRO A 77 -20.80 0.55 -12.85
CA PRO A 77 -20.49 1.94 -12.53
C PRO A 77 -20.98 2.29 -11.12
N THR A 78 -20.12 2.95 -10.34
CA THR A 78 -20.47 3.49 -9.01
C THR A 78 -21.58 4.54 -9.12
N GLY A 79 -22.25 4.86 -8.00
CA GLY A 79 -23.24 5.94 -7.98
C GLY A 79 -22.67 7.28 -8.44
N TYR A 80 -21.41 7.57 -8.07
CA TYR A 80 -20.67 8.74 -8.54
C TYR A 80 -20.48 8.73 -10.05
N ARG A 81 -19.95 7.65 -10.63
CA ARG A 81 -19.75 7.56 -12.09
C ARG A 81 -21.06 7.68 -12.87
N ARG A 82 -22.14 7.06 -12.38
CA ARG A 82 -23.48 7.24 -12.98
C ARG A 82 -23.96 8.69 -12.92
N SER A 83 -23.71 9.39 -11.81
CA SER A 83 -24.09 10.80 -11.70
C SER A 83 -23.36 11.69 -12.71
N LYS A 84 -22.11 11.34 -13.04
CA LYS A 84 -21.30 12.01 -14.06
C LYS A 84 -21.79 11.69 -15.47
N GLU A 85 -22.07 10.42 -15.77
CA GLU A 85 -22.66 10.00 -17.06
C GLU A 85 -23.98 10.73 -17.36
N VAL A 86 -24.86 10.86 -16.37
CA VAL A 86 -26.11 11.62 -16.54
C VAL A 86 -25.84 13.11 -16.78
N ALA A 87 -24.86 13.70 -16.10
CA ALA A 87 -24.46 15.09 -16.31
C ALA A 87 -23.89 15.33 -17.73
N GLU A 88 -23.15 14.36 -18.27
CA GLU A 88 -22.66 14.39 -19.66
C GLU A 88 -23.81 14.37 -20.67
N LEU A 89 -24.79 13.48 -20.46
CA LEU A 89 -26.00 13.41 -21.29
C LEU A 89 -26.81 14.72 -21.23
N LEU A 90 -26.88 15.36 -20.06
CA LEU A 90 -27.48 16.68 -19.92
C LEU A 90 -26.76 17.74 -20.76
N CYS A 91 -25.43 17.73 -20.79
CA CYS A 91 -24.66 18.65 -21.64
C CYS A 91 -24.95 18.42 -23.13
N ALA A 92 -24.98 17.15 -23.57
CA ALA A 92 -25.31 16.80 -24.96
C ALA A 92 -26.74 17.25 -25.35
N ARG A 93 -27.70 17.11 -24.43
CA ARG A 93 -29.07 17.60 -24.63
C ARG A 93 -29.15 19.12 -24.63
N ALA A 94 -28.45 19.79 -23.71
CA ALA A 94 -28.39 21.25 -23.66
C ALA A 94 -27.83 21.87 -24.96
N GLN A 95 -26.80 21.23 -25.54
CA GLN A 95 -26.26 21.60 -26.85
C GLN A 95 -27.32 21.48 -27.95
N THR A 96 -28.04 20.36 -28.00
CA THR A 96 -28.95 20.04 -29.11
C THR A 96 -30.33 20.69 -29.00
N GLU A 97 -30.85 20.86 -27.79
CA GLU A 97 -32.20 21.37 -27.53
C GLU A 97 -32.21 22.88 -27.26
N VAL A 98 -31.14 23.43 -26.66
CA VAL A 98 -31.07 24.84 -26.21
C VAL A 98 -29.94 25.62 -26.89
N GLY A 99 -29.00 24.94 -27.54
CA GLY A 99 -27.88 25.58 -28.24
C GLY A 99 -26.71 25.97 -27.32
N ILE A 100 -26.62 25.40 -26.12
CA ILE A 100 -25.56 25.73 -25.15
C ILE A 100 -24.28 24.98 -25.53
N GLU A 101 -23.28 25.71 -25.99
CA GLU A 101 -21.96 25.19 -26.34
C GLU A 101 -21.23 24.63 -25.12
N SER A 102 -21.07 23.32 -25.05
CA SER A 102 -20.44 22.62 -23.90
C SER A 102 -19.18 21.85 -24.29
N ALA A 103 -18.10 22.00 -23.52
CA ALA A 103 -16.95 21.10 -23.56
C ALA A 103 -17.03 20.12 -22.39
N VAL A 104 -16.93 18.81 -22.67
CA VAL A 104 -17.09 17.75 -21.66
C VAL A 104 -15.78 16.99 -21.52
N LEU A 105 -15.14 17.12 -20.35
CA LEU A 105 -13.77 16.66 -20.11
C LEU A 105 -13.79 15.50 -19.10
N LEU A 106 -13.51 14.29 -19.56
CA LEU A 106 -13.44 13.09 -18.73
C LEU A 106 -12.02 12.95 -18.18
N PHE A 107 -11.75 13.51 -17.00
CA PHE A 107 -10.42 13.42 -16.41
C PHE A 107 -10.13 12.01 -15.88
N GLY A 108 -8.93 11.51 -16.16
CA GLY A 108 -8.32 10.38 -15.47
C GLY A 108 -7.78 10.77 -14.10
N ASP A 109 -6.75 10.06 -13.63
CA ASP A 109 -6.18 10.28 -12.31
C ASP A 109 -5.47 11.63 -12.19
N ILE A 110 -6.03 12.53 -11.37
CA ILE A 110 -5.48 13.87 -11.11
C ILE A 110 -4.72 13.83 -9.80
N ASN A 111 -3.43 14.12 -9.88
CA ASN A 111 -2.53 14.12 -8.75
C ASN A 111 -1.94 15.52 -8.48
N ILE A 112 -1.02 15.60 -7.54
CA ILE A 112 -0.58 16.87 -6.94
C ILE A 112 0.11 17.83 -7.91
N SER A 113 0.30 19.07 -7.48
CA SER A 113 1.05 20.09 -8.22
C SER A 113 2.55 19.83 -8.16
N ARG A 114 3.26 20.31 -9.19
CA ARG A 114 4.74 20.43 -9.21
C ARG A 114 5.25 21.42 -8.17
N THR A 115 4.37 22.24 -7.59
CA THR A 115 4.72 23.24 -6.57
C THR A 115 5.12 22.53 -5.27
N PRO A 116 6.32 22.80 -4.72
CA PRO A 116 6.74 22.26 -3.44
C PRO A 116 5.77 22.60 -2.30
N GLY A 117 5.51 21.63 -1.41
CA GLY A 117 4.55 21.79 -0.31
C GLY A 117 3.10 21.50 -0.68
N SER A 118 2.86 20.96 -1.89
CA SER A 118 1.56 20.40 -2.26
C SER A 118 1.26 19.16 -1.41
N LEU A 119 0.00 18.98 -1.02
CA LEU A 119 -0.44 17.85 -0.20
C LEU A 119 -0.85 16.69 -1.09
N ALA A 120 -0.45 15.47 -0.72
CA ALA A 120 -0.90 14.26 -1.39
C ALA A 120 -2.30 13.86 -0.87
N PRO A 121 -3.29 13.62 -1.74
CA PRO A 121 -4.62 13.23 -1.29
C PRO A 121 -4.57 11.91 -0.52
N ASP A 122 -5.16 11.89 0.68
CA ASP A 122 -5.12 10.70 1.53
C ASP A 122 -5.93 9.53 1.00
N ASP A 123 -6.90 9.78 0.13
CA ASP A 123 -7.84 8.84 -0.45
C ASP A 123 -7.49 8.40 -1.88
N ASP A 124 -6.42 8.96 -2.46
CA ASP A 124 -5.87 8.55 -3.75
C ASP A 124 -5.18 7.18 -3.64
N TYR A 125 -5.54 6.25 -4.53
CA TYR A 125 -5.09 4.87 -4.45
C TYR A 125 -3.61 4.71 -4.79
N ILE A 126 -3.05 5.54 -5.68
CA ILE A 126 -1.61 5.57 -5.98
C ILE A 126 -0.87 6.09 -4.75
N VAL A 127 -1.34 7.16 -4.12
CA VAL A 127 -0.75 7.69 -2.88
C VAL A 127 -0.78 6.64 -1.77
N ILE A 128 -1.91 5.95 -1.56
CA ILE A 128 -2.04 4.87 -0.58
C ILE A 128 -1.01 3.77 -0.86
N PHE A 129 -0.87 3.34 -2.12
CA PHE A 129 0.08 2.32 -2.54
C PHE A 129 1.54 2.74 -2.30
N LEU A 130 1.93 3.95 -2.72
CA LEU A 130 3.30 4.45 -2.60
C LEU A 130 3.69 4.64 -1.13
N ARG A 131 2.76 5.11 -0.28
CA ARG A 131 2.98 5.16 1.18
C ARG A 131 3.22 3.79 1.78
N ALA A 132 2.53 2.76 1.28
CA ALA A 132 2.79 1.39 1.72
C ALA A 132 4.19 0.94 1.33
N CYS A 133 4.63 1.24 0.11
CA CYS A 133 5.98 0.92 -0.34
C CYS A 133 7.05 1.61 0.51
N LEU A 134 6.88 2.89 0.83
CA LEU A 134 7.77 3.63 1.75
C LEU A 134 7.73 3.06 3.17
N THR A 135 6.56 2.64 3.65
CA THR A 135 6.38 2.06 4.99
C THR A 135 7.07 0.70 5.11
N THR A 136 7.02 -0.13 4.07
CA THR A 136 7.59 -1.47 4.07
C THR A 136 9.06 -1.50 3.63
N GLY A 137 9.50 -0.48 2.88
CA GLY A 137 10.80 -0.47 2.21
C GLY A 137 10.86 -1.34 0.95
N PHE A 138 9.71 -1.84 0.48
CA PHE A 138 9.61 -2.73 -0.67
C PHE A 138 8.71 -2.18 -1.76
N PHE A 139 9.08 -2.44 -3.01
CA PHE A 139 8.28 -2.08 -4.18
C PHE A 139 8.09 -3.32 -5.07
N PRO A 140 6.85 -3.68 -5.47
CA PRO A 140 6.63 -4.90 -6.24
C PRO A 140 7.03 -4.72 -7.71
N LYS A 141 7.70 -5.73 -8.26
CA LYS A 141 7.90 -5.88 -9.70
C LYS A 141 6.59 -6.28 -10.34
N THR A 142 6.07 -5.42 -11.20
CA THR A 142 4.85 -5.64 -11.97
C THR A 142 5.09 -5.25 -13.43
N ASP A 143 4.18 -5.64 -14.30
CA ASP A 143 4.09 -5.19 -15.68
C ASP A 143 3.08 -4.04 -15.81
N TRP A 144 2.89 -3.26 -14.75
CA TRP A 144 1.87 -2.22 -14.75
C TRP A 144 2.35 -0.95 -15.46
N ALA A 145 1.40 -0.16 -15.92
CA ALA A 145 1.63 1.22 -16.29
C ALA A 145 0.58 2.11 -15.62
N VAL A 146 0.88 3.38 -15.49
CA VAL A 146 -0.03 4.36 -14.87
C VAL A 146 -0.05 5.64 -15.69
N SER A 147 -1.24 6.23 -15.79
CA SER A 147 -1.48 7.54 -16.38
C SER A 147 -1.78 8.52 -15.26
N ILE A 148 -0.94 9.53 -15.09
CA ILE A 148 -1.10 10.54 -14.03
C ILE A 148 -1.16 11.92 -14.67
N LEU A 149 -2.17 12.70 -14.29
CA LEU A 149 -2.27 14.11 -14.62
C LEU A 149 -1.83 14.95 -13.42
N CYS A 150 -0.87 15.83 -13.64
CA CYS A 150 -0.57 16.87 -12.67
C CYS A 150 -1.69 17.92 -12.68
N ILE A 151 -2.17 18.34 -11.50
CA ILE A 151 -3.20 19.39 -11.38
C ILE A 151 -2.83 20.69 -12.11
N ASP A 152 -1.54 21.03 -12.20
CA ASP A 152 -1.07 22.21 -12.93
C ASP A 152 -1.44 22.14 -14.42
N ASP A 153 -1.32 20.95 -14.99
CA ASP A 153 -1.64 20.69 -16.39
C ASP A 153 -3.15 20.71 -16.62
N CYS A 154 -3.94 20.18 -15.68
CA CYS A 154 -5.40 20.27 -15.70
C CYS A 154 -5.87 21.74 -15.68
N VAL A 155 -5.32 22.56 -14.77
CA VAL A 155 -5.64 23.99 -14.66
C VAL A 155 -5.23 24.73 -15.93
N LYS A 156 -4.04 24.46 -16.46
CA LYS A 156 -3.57 25.06 -17.71
C LYS A 156 -4.48 24.71 -18.88
N MET A 157 -4.86 23.44 -19.02
CA MET A 157 -5.75 22.97 -20.08
C MET A 157 -7.11 23.66 -20.02
N ILE A 158 -7.76 23.68 -18.85
CA ILE A 158 -9.07 24.30 -18.66
C ILE A 158 -8.99 25.80 -18.96
N SER A 159 -7.93 26.47 -18.50
CA SER A 159 -7.73 27.91 -18.74
C SER A 159 -7.54 28.20 -20.23
N SER A 160 -6.70 27.42 -20.94
CA SER A 160 -6.51 27.56 -22.39
C SER A 160 -7.79 27.31 -23.16
N LEU A 161 -8.52 26.24 -22.85
CA LEU A 161 -9.81 25.94 -23.49
C LEU A 161 -10.81 27.08 -23.30
N SER A 162 -10.83 27.67 -22.10
CA SER A 162 -11.72 28.80 -21.76
C SER A 162 -11.38 30.08 -22.53
N LEU A 163 -10.10 30.34 -22.79
CA LEU A 163 -9.64 31.55 -23.49
C LEU A 163 -9.71 31.40 -25.01
N ASP A 164 -9.28 30.25 -25.53
CA ASP A 164 -9.10 30.03 -26.97
C ASP A 164 -10.37 29.46 -27.63
N GLY A 165 -11.31 28.95 -26.84
CA GLY A 165 -12.57 28.37 -27.31
C GLY A 165 -12.44 26.97 -27.94
N ALA A 166 -11.21 26.46 -28.08
CA ALA A 166 -10.88 25.08 -28.43
C ALA A 166 -9.42 24.82 -28.05
N LEU A 167 -9.07 23.58 -27.76
CA LEU A 167 -7.70 23.15 -27.53
C LEU A 167 -7.50 21.78 -28.16
N ASP A 168 -6.76 21.74 -29.28
CA ASP A 168 -6.46 20.50 -30.00
C ASP A 168 -7.73 19.67 -30.27
N ARG A 169 -7.87 18.47 -29.67
CA ARG A 169 -9.06 17.63 -29.80
C ARG A 169 -10.26 18.06 -28.94
N TYR A 170 -10.08 18.98 -27.99
CA TYR A 170 -11.13 19.42 -27.06
C TYR A 170 -11.84 20.68 -27.57
N ALA A 171 -13.16 20.62 -27.68
CA ALA A 171 -13.98 21.70 -28.22
C ALA A 171 -15.34 21.78 -27.51
N PHE A 172 -16.07 22.88 -27.73
CA PHE A 172 -17.41 23.09 -27.18
C PHE A 172 -18.50 22.55 -28.12
N ASP A 173 -18.42 21.26 -28.45
CA ASP A 173 -19.34 20.57 -29.35
C ASP A 173 -20.25 19.54 -28.64
N GLY A 174 -20.21 19.51 -27.31
CA GLY A 174 -20.98 18.60 -26.46
C GLY A 174 -20.45 17.17 -26.42
N VAL A 175 -19.34 16.87 -27.09
CA VAL A 175 -18.77 15.52 -27.13
C VAL A 175 -17.80 15.31 -25.96
N ALA A 176 -18.09 14.29 -25.14
CA ALA A 176 -17.23 13.87 -24.04
C ALA A 176 -15.91 13.30 -24.54
N ARG A 177 -14.80 13.76 -23.96
CA ARG A 177 -13.45 13.35 -24.35
C ARG A 177 -12.57 13.07 -23.14
N GLU A 178 -11.85 11.97 -23.21
CA GLU A 178 -10.87 11.61 -22.18
C GLU A 178 -9.71 12.60 -22.13
N VAL A 179 -9.34 12.96 -20.92
CA VAL A 179 -8.15 13.70 -20.59
C VAL A 179 -7.33 12.77 -19.72
N LYS A 180 -6.25 12.23 -20.31
CA LYS A 180 -5.32 11.32 -19.65
C LYS A 180 -3.91 11.89 -19.72
N GLY A 181 -3.12 11.55 -18.72
CA GLY A 181 -1.70 11.81 -18.72
C GLY A 181 -0.96 10.78 -19.56
N LYS A 182 0.24 11.12 -19.99
CA LYS A 182 1.15 10.19 -20.62
C LYS A 182 1.38 8.97 -19.74
N LEU A 183 1.23 7.79 -20.33
CA LEU A 183 1.52 6.54 -19.65
C LEU A 183 3.02 6.44 -19.34
N ILE A 184 3.31 6.01 -18.12
CA ILE A 184 4.65 5.65 -17.68
C ILE A 184 4.64 4.22 -17.14
N ASP A 185 5.76 3.54 -17.29
CA ASP A 185 5.99 2.26 -16.62
C ASP A 185 5.89 2.48 -15.10
N PHE A 186 5.18 1.59 -14.42
CA PHE A 186 4.92 1.73 -12.99
C PHE A 186 6.20 1.68 -12.15
N SER A 187 7.24 0.98 -12.63
CA SER A 187 8.55 0.93 -11.97
C SER A 187 9.24 2.30 -11.89
N LYS A 188 8.88 3.25 -12.77
CA LYS A 188 9.41 4.62 -12.72
C LYS A 188 9.04 5.34 -11.41
N LEU A 189 7.91 4.99 -10.79
CA LEU A 189 7.54 5.52 -9.47
C LEU A 189 8.53 5.04 -8.40
N CYS A 190 9.04 3.80 -8.50
CA CYS A 190 10.06 3.29 -7.60
C CYS A 190 11.39 4.04 -7.76
N ASP A 191 11.81 4.31 -9.01
CA ASP A 191 13.03 5.06 -9.28
C ASP A 191 12.98 6.45 -8.63
N TRP A 192 11.85 7.14 -8.74
CA TRP A 192 11.66 8.45 -8.12
C TRP A 192 11.62 8.40 -6.59
N LEU A 193 10.92 7.43 -5.99
CA LEU A 193 10.88 7.25 -4.52
C LEU A 193 12.26 6.91 -3.95
N SER A 194 13.02 6.09 -4.68
CA SER A 194 14.33 5.58 -4.25
C SER A 194 15.42 6.64 -4.18
N VAL A 195 15.18 7.85 -4.72
CA VAL A 195 16.10 8.99 -4.59
C VAL A 195 16.22 9.44 -3.13
N GLU A 196 15.11 9.49 -2.40
CA GLU A 196 15.08 9.95 -1.01
C GLU A 196 15.10 8.79 -0.01
N GLN A 197 14.39 7.69 -0.32
CA GLN A 197 14.33 6.51 0.53
C GLN A 197 14.58 5.24 -0.30
N PRO A 198 15.73 4.57 -0.17
CA PRO A 198 16.03 3.36 -0.94
C PRO A 198 14.95 2.29 -0.74
N LEU A 199 14.35 1.84 -1.85
CA LEU A 199 13.38 0.74 -1.87
C LEU A 199 14.01 -0.52 -2.46
N THR A 200 13.63 -1.66 -1.91
CA THR A 200 14.02 -2.97 -2.44
C THR A 200 12.94 -3.50 -3.36
N MET A 201 13.29 -3.80 -4.61
CA MET A 201 12.37 -4.46 -5.53
C MET A 201 12.14 -5.93 -5.11
N CYS A 202 10.88 -6.35 -5.01
CA CYS A 202 10.50 -7.74 -4.71
C CYS A 202 9.42 -8.25 -5.68
N SER A 203 8.98 -9.51 -5.58
CA SER A 203 7.81 -9.94 -6.32
C SER A 203 6.54 -9.28 -5.78
N TYR A 204 5.49 -9.25 -6.60
CA TYR A 204 4.18 -8.79 -6.16
C TYR A 204 3.62 -9.64 -5.00
N GLU A 205 3.79 -10.96 -5.06
CA GLU A 205 3.38 -11.86 -3.98
C GLU A 205 4.13 -11.56 -2.69
N GLY A 206 5.45 -11.38 -2.77
CA GLY A 206 6.29 -11.06 -1.62
C GLY A 206 5.92 -9.72 -0.99
N TRP A 207 5.69 -8.70 -1.82
CA TRP A 207 5.16 -7.43 -1.37
C TRP A 207 3.82 -7.60 -0.65
N MET A 208 2.89 -8.37 -1.23
CA MET A 208 1.58 -8.60 -0.61
C MET A 208 1.64 -9.33 0.72
N ASN A 209 2.56 -10.28 0.88
CA ASN A 209 2.78 -10.95 2.16
C ASN A 209 3.26 -9.96 3.23
N VAL A 210 4.18 -9.04 2.88
CA VAL A 210 4.61 -7.96 3.79
C VAL A 210 3.45 -7.04 4.17
N ILE A 211 2.63 -6.63 3.20
CA ILE A 211 1.43 -5.80 3.45
C ILE A 211 0.47 -6.50 4.41
N LYS A 212 0.15 -7.77 4.16
CA LYS A 212 -0.77 -8.56 5.01
C LYS A 212 -0.21 -8.75 6.42
N ALA A 213 1.07 -9.08 6.55
CA ALA A 213 1.73 -9.23 7.85
C ALA A 213 1.65 -7.93 8.66
N GLY A 214 2.03 -6.80 8.06
CA GLY A 214 1.98 -5.52 8.75
C GLY A 214 0.54 -5.04 9.02
N ALA A 215 -0.43 -5.38 8.18
CA ALA A 215 -1.85 -5.09 8.43
C ALA A 215 -2.39 -5.89 9.63
N ALA A 216 -1.95 -7.15 9.80
CA ALA A 216 -2.28 -8.00 10.96
C ALA A 216 -1.64 -7.47 12.25
N GLU A 217 -0.50 -6.79 12.16
CA GLU A 217 0.12 -6.05 13.27
C GLU A 217 -0.59 -4.73 13.62
N GLY A 218 -1.67 -4.38 12.91
CA GLY A 218 -2.44 -3.16 13.16
C GLY A 218 -1.92 -1.91 12.45
N LYS A 219 -1.05 -2.03 11.44
CA LYS A 219 -0.56 -0.88 10.67
C LYS A 219 -1.67 -0.38 9.72
N GLU A 220 -2.36 0.68 10.13
CA GLU A 220 -3.51 1.24 9.39
C GLU A 220 -3.18 1.57 7.92
N LYS A 221 -2.00 2.15 7.64
CA LYS A 221 -1.56 2.45 6.26
C LYS A 221 -1.58 1.21 5.37
N LEU A 222 -1.19 0.05 5.90
CA LEU A 222 -1.15 -1.21 5.16
C LEU A 222 -2.53 -1.86 5.05
N GLN A 223 -3.38 -1.70 6.08
CA GLN A 223 -4.78 -2.12 6.01
C GLN A 223 -5.54 -1.38 4.90
N ARG A 224 -5.26 -0.07 4.71
CA ARG A 224 -5.90 0.73 3.65
C ARG A 224 -5.59 0.21 2.24
N VAL A 225 -4.36 -0.24 1.99
CA VAL A 225 -3.98 -0.85 0.70
C VAL A 225 -4.84 -2.07 0.38
N LEU A 226 -5.09 -2.93 1.38
CA LEU A 226 -5.90 -4.14 1.18
C LEU A 226 -7.34 -3.84 0.76
N LEU A 227 -7.83 -2.63 1.02
CA LEU A 227 -9.17 -2.21 0.62
C LEU A 227 -9.23 -1.70 -0.84
N THR A 228 -8.09 -1.29 -1.41
CA THR A 228 -8.04 -0.64 -2.73
C THR A 228 -7.28 -1.42 -3.79
N ILE A 229 -6.43 -2.39 -3.38
CA ILE A 229 -5.48 -3.06 -4.27
C ILE A 229 -6.13 -3.81 -5.43
N ASP A 230 -7.26 -4.49 -5.20
CA ASP A 230 -7.93 -5.27 -6.25
C ASP A 230 -8.43 -4.38 -7.39
N ALA A 231 -9.04 -3.24 -7.06
CA ALA A 231 -9.53 -2.28 -8.05
C ALA A 231 -8.36 -1.64 -8.81
N MET A 232 -7.31 -1.26 -8.09
CA MET A 232 -6.10 -0.67 -8.66
C MET A 232 -5.39 -1.65 -9.61
N GLU A 233 -5.27 -2.92 -9.25
CA GLU A 233 -4.62 -3.94 -10.06
C GLU A 233 -5.30 -4.13 -11.42
N VAL A 234 -6.64 -4.11 -11.47
CA VAL A 234 -7.40 -4.20 -12.71
C VAL A 234 -7.08 -3.03 -13.64
N GLU A 235 -7.06 -1.81 -13.09
CA GLU A 235 -6.79 -0.58 -13.85
C GLU A 235 -5.34 -0.54 -14.37
N LEU A 236 -4.38 -0.77 -13.48
CA LEU A 236 -2.96 -0.69 -13.81
C LEU A 236 -2.49 -1.79 -14.76
N LYS A 237 -3.13 -2.97 -14.74
CA LYS A 237 -2.90 -4.02 -15.74
C LYS A 237 -3.43 -3.62 -17.11
N ALA A 238 -4.64 -3.06 -17.18
CA ALA A 238 -5.22 -2.61 -18.45
C ALA A 238 -4.37 -1.50 -19.08
N GLU A 239 -3.92 -0.54 -18.28
CA GLU A 239 -3.00 0.51 -18.74
C GLU A 239 -1.62 -0.07 -19.12
N GLY A 240 -1.12 -1.08 -18.41
CA GLY A 240 0.11 -1.80 -18.76
C GLY A 240 0.04 -2.51 -20.11
N GLU A 241 -1.08 -3.19 -20.41
CA GLU A 241 -1.33 -3.78 -21.72
C GLU A 241 -1.37 -2.72 -22.83
N HIS A 242 -2.05 -1.60 -22.56
CA HIS A 242 -2.10 -0.48 -23.50
C HIS A 242 -0.71 0.10 -23.77
N PHE A 243 0.08 0.35 -22.72
CA PHE A 243 1.44 0.86 -22.81
C PHE A 243 2.34 -0.04 -23.67
N ARG A 244 2.28 -1.36 -23.46
CA ARG A 244 3.07 -2.32 -24.24
C ARG A 244 2.62 -2.50 -25.68
N SER A 245 1.35 -2.21 -25.99
CA SER A 245 0.84 -2.30 -27.35
C SER A 245 1.52 -1.33 -28.32
N GLY A 246 2.16 -0.28 -27.79
CA GLY A 246 2.80 0.77 -28.60
C GLY A 246 1.79 1.60 -29.40
N ALA A 247 0.52 1.62 -28.96
CA ALA A 247 -0.49 2.48 -29.53
C ALA A 247 -0.01 3.94 -29.54
N PRO A 248 -0.34 4.73 -30.58
CA PRO A 248 0.03 6.13 -30.63
C PRO A 248 -0.46 6.87 -29.39
N ASP A 249 0.47 7.53 -28.71
CA ASP A 249 0.19 8.36 -27.53
C ASP A 249 -0.14 9.79 -28.00
N ASP A 250 -1.41 10.17 -27.86
CA ASP A 250 -1.90 11.51 -28.19
C ASP A 250 -2.13 12.39 -26.95
N THR A 251 -1.57 11.98 -25.80
CA THR A 251 -1.67 12.75 -24.56
C THR A 251 -0.87 14.05 -24.65
N LEU A 252 -1.48 15.13 -24.15
CA LEU A 252 -0.88 16.46 -24.17
C LEU A 252 0.01 16.73 -22.95
N TYR A 253 -0.20 15.99 -21.87
CA TYR A 253 0.36 16.25 -20.55
C TYR A 253 0.91 14.97 -19.94
N GLY A 254 1.85 15.10 -19.03
CA GLY A 254 2.43 13.98 -18.31
C GLY A 254 3.26 14.47 -17.14
N VAL A 255 3.52 13.56 -16.22
CA VAL A 255 4.36 13.82 -15.06
C VAL A 255 5.84 13.76 -15.41
N ASP A 256 6.64 14.53 -14.67
CA ASP A 256 8.08 14.71 -14.86
C ASP A 256 8.82 14.65 -13.51
N ASP A 257 10.14 14.83 -13.55
CA ASP A 257 10.99 14.75 -12.35
C ASP A 257 10.66 15.85 -11.33
N VAL A 258 10.14 17.01 -11.76
CA VAL A 258 9.75 18.10 -10.85
C VAL A 258 8.48 17.73 -10.10
N TRP A 259 7.50 17.16 -10.81
CA TRP A 259 6.31 16.60 -10.18
C TRP A 259 6.68 15.49 -9.19
N ALA A 260 7.57 14.58 -9.59
CA ALA A 260 7.98 13.47 -8.75
C ALA A 260 8.65 13.93 -7.46
N GLN A 261 9.52 14.94 -7.51
CA GLN A 261 10.13 15.54 -6.32
C GLN A 261 9.10 16.13 -5.36
N SER A 262 8.08 16.81 -5.90
CA SER A 262 6.95 17.32 -5.11
C SER A 262 6.21 16.18 -4.41
N LEU A 263 5.93 15.09 -5.14
CA LEU A 263 5.19 13.95 -4.61
C LEU A 263 5.97 13.23 -3.51
N VAL A 264 7.24 12.92 -3.75
CA VAL A 264 8.10 12.26 -2.77
C VAL A 264 8.20 13.12 -1.50
N SER A 265 8.36 14.44 -1.65
CA SER A 265 8.38 15.37 -0.52
C SER A 265 7.08 15.37 0.28
N ALA A 266 5.93 15.32 -0.40
CA ALA A 266 4.61 15.25 0.25
C ALA A 266 4.45 13.93 1.01
N LEU A 267 4.79 12.81 0.37
CA LEU A 267 4.70 11.46 0.96
C LEU A 267 5.57 11.31 2.20
N ILE A 268 6.79 11.85 2.19
CA ILE A 268 7.72 11.75 3.33
C ILE A 268 7.40 12.79 4.40
N GLY A 269 7.07 14.03 4.03
CA GLY A 269 6.79 15.11 4.98
C GLY A 269 5.63 14.81 5.93
N GLU A 270 4.68 14.00 5.49
CA GLU A 270 3.50 13.56 6.25
C GLU A 270 3.73 12.26 7.06
N THR A 271 4.91 11.62 6.95
CA THR A 271 5.20 10.39 7.73
C THR A 271 5.47 10.61 9.22
N VAL A 272 5.37 11.85 9.71
CA VAL A 272 5.47 12.17 11.14
C VAL A 272 4.14 11.99 11.88
N ASP A 273 3.52 10.82 11.72
CA ASP A 273 2.59 10.28 12.71
C ASP A 273 3.36 9.24 13.52
N SER A 274 3.99 9.72 14.58
CA SER A 274 4.73 8.92 15.55
C SER A 274 3.77 8.04 16.34
N VAL A 275 3.39 6.89 15.78
CA VAL A 275 3.33 5.71 16.65
C VAL A 275 4.76 5.54 17.13
N GLU A 276 5.01 5.79 18.41
CA GLU A 276 6.29 5.52 19.06
C GLU A 276 6.53 4.01 19.00
N ILE A 277 6.96 3.51 17.84
CA ILE A 277 7.60 2.22 17.75
C ILE A 277 8.93 2.43 18.47
N ASP A 278 9.05 1.83 19.65
CA ASP A 278 10.32 1.83 20.36
C ASP A 278 11.35 1.15 19.44
N GLU A 279 12.25 1.93 18.85
CA GLU A 279 13.32 1.42 17.99
C GLU A 279 14.16 0.35 18.71
N ARG A 280 14.11 0.29 20.06
CA ARG A 280 14.72 -0.79 20.84
C ARG A 280 14.10 -2.16 20.57
N ASP A 281 12.87 -2.23 20.08
CA ASP A 281 12.14 -3.47 19.78
C ASP A 281 12.20 -3.85 18.29
N MET A 282 12.83 -3.01 17.45
CA MET A 282 13.02 -3.31 16.03
C MET A 282 14.28 -4.14 15.81
N THR A 283 14.20 -5.10 14.90
CA THR A 283 15.34 -5.93 14.50
C THR A 283 15.39 -6.02 12.97
N VAL A 284 16.56 -6.34 12.43
CA VAL A 284 16.72 -6.68 11.03
C VAL A 284 17.02 -8.17 10.95
N GLY A 285 16.27 -8.86 10.09
CA GLY A 285 16.58 -10.23 9.71
C GLY A 285 16.57 -10.41 8.20
N TYR A 286 16.82 -11.63 7.78
CA TYR A 286 16.82 -12.03 6.38
C TYR A 286 15.60 -12.92 6.14
N ALA A 287 14.68 -12.43 5.30
CA ALA A 287 13.41 -13.09 5.04
C ALA A 287 13.25 -13.44 3.57
N ALA A 288 12.68 -14.61 3.28
CA ALA A 288 12.01 -14.82 2.00
C ALA A 288 10.65 -14.12 2.09
N LEU A 289 10.32 -13.24 1.15
CA LEU A 289 9.04 -12.51 1.20
C LEU A 289 7.89 -13.31 0.59
N ALA A 290 8.20 -14.23 -0.33
CA ALA A 290 7.29 -15.23 -0.86
C ALA A 290 7.98 -16.59 -1.03
N GLN A 291 7.19 -17.59 -1.43
CA GLN A 291 7.63 -18.97 -1.59
C GLN A 291 8.78 -19.10 -2.59
N GLY A 292 9.88 -19.71 -2.15
CA GLY A 292 11.06 -19.98 -2.96
C GLY A 292 11.90 -18.74 -3.31
N GLU A 293 11.62 -17.58 -2.71
CA GLU A 293 12.41 -16.37 -2.95
C GLU A 293 13.74 -16.35 -2.18
N ASP A 294 14.72 -15.63 -2.75
CA ASP A 294 15.97 -15.31 -2.06
C ASP A 294 15.71 -14.49 -0.79
N LEU A 295 16.57 -14.68 0.21
CA LEU A 295 16.50 -13.94 1.46
C LEU A 295 16.92 -12.48 1.25
N THR A 296 16.08 -11.55 1.70
CA THR A 296 16.36 -10.11 1.66
C THR A 296 16.32 -9.50 3.06
N PRO A 297 17.11 -8.44 3.35
CA PRO A 297 16.98 -7.71 4.61
C PRO A 297 15.53 -7.25 4.85
N PHE A 298 15.01 -7.56 6.03
CA PHE A 298 13.63 -7.33 6.44
C PHE A 298 13.63 -6.76 7.87
N LYS A 299 13.16 -5.51 8.01
CA LYS A 299 13.02 -4.85 9.32
C LYS A 299 11.65 -5.17 9.90
N TYR A 300 11.59 -5.70 11.11
CA TYR A 300 10.35 -6.06 11.80
C TYR A 300 10.42 -5.82 13.30
N LYS A 301 9.25 -5.76 13.95
CA LYS A 301 9.14 -5.61 15.39
C LYS A 301 9.28 -6.98 16.05
N LEU A 302 10.12 -7.09 17.08
CA LEU A 302 10.18 -8.28 17.93
C LEU A 302 8.85 -8.45 18.70
N PRO A 303 8.44 -9.68 19.04
CA PRO A 303 7.34 -9.91 19.96
C PRO A 303 7.50 -9.14 21.28
N ASP A 304 6.38 -8.75 21.91
CA ASP A 304 6.46 -8.08 23.21
C ASP A 304 7.03 -9.03 24.28
N MET A 305 7.79 -8.49 25.23
CA MET A 305 8.35 -9.27 26.33
C MET A 305 7.25 -9.79 27.25
N THR A 306 7.21 -11.10 27.49
CA THR A 306 6.35 -11.75 28.49
C THR A 306 7.13 -12.02 29.79
N PRO A 307 6.47 -12.44 30.89
CA PRO A 307 7.15 -12.81 32.12
C PRO A 307 8.24 -13.88 31.97
N THR A 308 8.10 -14.77 30.99
CA THR A 308 9.02 -15.88 30.73
C THR A 308 9.92 -15.65 29.52
N SER A 309 9.81 -14.49 28.86
CA SER A 309 10.57 -14.21 27.65
C SER A 309 12.07 -14.10 27.86
N VAL A 310 12.83 -14.40 26.82
CA VAL A 310 14.27 -14.14 26.74
C VAL A 310 14.56 -13.42 25.43
N GLU A 311 15.21 -12.27 25.50
CA GLU A 311 15.78 -11.61 24.32
C GLU A 311 17.23 -12.07 24.14
N VAL A 312 17.55 -12.50 22.92
CA VAL A 312 18.87 -12.99 22.55
C VAL A 312 19.40 -12.10 21.41
N LYS A 313 20.58 -11.52 21.61
CA LYS A 313 21.40 -10.99 20.52
C LYS A 313 22.09 -12.16 19.84
N ILE A 314 21.78 -12.35 18.57
CA ILE A 314 22.25 -13.50 17.79
C ILE A 314 23.71 -13.25 17.38
N GLU A 315 24.54 -14.27 17.52
CA GLU A 315 25.97 -14.23 17.15
C GLU A 315 26.27 -15.24 16.05
N PHE A 316 25.64 -16.42 16.11
CA PHE A 316 25.74 -17.48 15.12
C PHE A 316 24.37 -18.12 14.93
N CYS A 317 24.06 -18.52 13.70
CA CYS A 317 22.98 -19.45 13.42
C CYS A 317 23.51 -20.51 12.46
N GLY A 318 23.27 -21.78 12.74
CA GLY A 318 23.56 -22.85 11.82
C GLY A 318 22.54 -22.90 10.67
N LEU A 319 22.83 -23.73 9.67
CA LEU A 319 21.99 -23.94 8.48
C LEU A 319 21.51 -25.38 8.47
N CYS A 320 20.21 -25.57 8.39
CA CYS A 320 19.57 -26.87 8.38
C CYS A 320 18.70 -27.05 7.13
N GLY A 321 18.53 -28.29 6.67
CA GLY A 321 17.66 -28.59 5.52
C GLY A 321 16.21 -28.13 5.72
N SER A 322 15.73 -28.05 6.96
CA SER A 322 14.39 -27.53 7.27
C SER A 322 14.25 -26.04 6.93
N ASP A 323 15.34 -25.26 6.93
CA ASP A 323 15.28 -23.85 6.52
C ASP A 323 14.89 -23.73 5.04
N ASP A 324 15.44 -24.60 4.18
CA ASP A 324 15.09 -24.70 2.76
C ASP A 324 13.64 -25.13 2.57
N HIS A 325 13.20 -26.19 3.26
CA HIS A 325 11.81 -26.66 3.20
C HIS A 325 10.78 -25.60 3.64
N LEU A 326 11.12 -24.75 4.62
CA LEU A 326 10.29 -23.61 5.02
C LEU A 326 10.24 -22.54 3.92
N ILE A 327 11.39 -22.21 3.31
CA ILE A 327 11.47 -21.20 2.24
C ILE A 327 10.68 -21.66 1.00
N VAL A 328 10.85 -22.92 0.57
CA VAL A 328 10.15 -23.46 -0.61
C VAL A 328 8.72 -23.90 -0.31
N GLY A 329 8.27 -23.87 0.94
CA GLY A 329 6.87 -24.10 1.33
C GLY A 329 6.46 -25.56 1.48
N ASP A 330 7.40 -26.52 1.49
CA ASP A 330 7.11 -27.96 1.61
C ASP A 330 6.52 -28.36 2.97
N TYR A 331 6.65 -27.49 3.98
CA TYR A 331 6.08 -27.69 5.31
C TYR A 331 4.62 -27.22 5.40
N GLY A 332 3.99 -26.79 4.30
CA GLY A 332 2.58 -26.43 4.28
C GLY A 332 2.26 -25.25 5.21
N GLU A 333 1.26 -25.39 6.07
CA GLU A 333 0.76 -24.32 6.95
C GLU A 333 1.81 -23.79 7.95
N TYR A 334 2.89 -24.54 8.19
CA TYR A 334 4.00 -24.10 9.04
C TYR A 334 4.88 -23.04 8.37
N ALA A 335 4.89 -22.94 7.04
CA ALA A 335 5.62 -21.92 6.29
C ALA A 335 4.75 -20.67 6.12
N VAL A 336 5.17 -19.54 6.70
CA VAL A 336 4.39 -18.29 6.70
C VAL A 336 5.28 -17.13 6.31
N TRP A 337 4.95 -16.49 5.19
CA TRP A 337 5.70 -15.37 4.66
C TRP A 337 5.24 -14.01 5.22
N PRO A 338 6.16 -13.04 5.43
CA PRO A 338 7.61 -13.12 5.22
C PRO A 338 8.28 -14.12 6.17
N GLN A 339 9.09 -15.03 5.65
CA GLN A 339 9.63 -16.18 6.38
C GLN A 339 11.08 -15.90 6.78
N VAL A 340 11.33 -15.76 8.09
CA VAL A 340 12.69 -15.64 8.65
C VAL A 340 13.04 -16.98 9.29
N CYS A 341 13.93 -17.73 8.64
CA CYS A 341 14.38 -19.05 9.09
C CYS A 341 15.47 -18.97 10.18
N GLY A 342 16.08 -20.12 10.49
CA GLY A 342 17.13 -20.24 11.48
C GLY A 342 16.60 -20.72 12.82
N HIS A 343 16.89 -21.97 13.16
CA HIS A 343 16.50 -22.58 14.45
C HIS A 343 17.70 -23.23 15.16
N GLU A 344 18.91 -22.89 14.72
CA GLU A 344 20.18 -23.37 15.26
C GLU A 344 20.95 -22.20 15.88
N VAL A 345 20.28 -21.48 16.78
CA VAL A 345 20.72 -20.14 17.22
C VAL A 345 21.69 -20.23 18.37
N VAL A 346 22.80 -19.49 18.30
CA VAL A 346 23.69 -19.21 19.43
C VAL A 346 23.84 -17.71 19.58
N GLY A 347 23.67 -17.22 20.81
CA GLY A 347 23.78 -15.80 21.08
C GLY A 347 23.93 -15.47 22.56
N THR A 348 23.85 -14.18 22.85
CA THR A 348 23.97 -13.64 24.21
C THR A 348 22.64 -13.05 24.67
N VAL A 349 22.20 -13.42 25.87
CA VAL A 349 20.99 -12.87 26.48
C VAL A 349 21.17 -11.36 26.72
N THR A 350 20.24 -10.54 26.20
CA THR A 350 20.22 -9.08 26.41
C THR A 350 19.16 -8.66 27.42
N ALA A 351 18.04 -9.36 27.49
CA ALA A 351 16.96 -9.11 28.44
C ALA A 351 16.24 -10.42 28.81
N VAL A 352 15.61 -10.43 29.99
CA VAL A 352 14.78 -11.54 30.45
C VAL A 352 13.50 -11.02 31.07
N GLY A 353 12.43 -11.80 30.96
CA GLY A 353 11.16 -11.55 31.64
C GLY A 353 11.30 -11.66 33.16
N ASN A 354 10.37 -11.05 33.88
CA ASN A 354 10.44 -10.94 35.34
C ASN A 354 10.25 -12.26 36.11
N ALA A 355 9.76 -13.32 35.47
CA ALA A 355 9.61 -14.66 36.04
C ALA A 355 10.79 -15.59 35.69
N VAL A 356 11.72 -15.15 34.83
CA VAL A 356 12.90 -15.93 34.45
C VAL A 356 13.92 -15.90 35.59
N SER A 357 14.20 -17.07 36.16
CA SER A 357 15.19 -17.24 37.26
C SER A 357 16.42 -18.03 36.84
N THR A 358 16.35 -18.76 35.73
CA THR A 358 17.41 -19.64 35.24
C THR A 358 18.46 -18.91 34.41
N LEU A 359 18.09 -17.82 33.75
CA LEU A 359 18.92 -17.03 32.84
C LEU A 359 19.04 -15.57 33.30
N LYS A 360 20.14 -14.92 32.90
CA LYS A 360 20.37 -13.49 33.11
C LYS A 360 21.13 -12.87 31.94
N PRO A 361 21.00 -11.54 31.72
CA PRO A 361 21.76 -10.85 30.69
C PRO A 361 23.27 -11.12 30.75
N GLY A 362 23.90 -11.20 29.58
CA GLY A 362 25.32 -11.50 29.40
C GLY A 362 25.66 -13.00 29.35
N GLN A 363 24.67 -13.90 29.52
CA GLN A 363 24.89 -15.33 29.38
C GLN A 363 24.80 -15.78 27.92
N ARG A 364 25.67 -16.69 27.52
CA ARG A 364 25.63 -17.35 26.21
C ARG A 364 24.60 -18.48 26.22
N VAL A 365 23.68 -18.43 25.28
CA VAL A 365 22.57 -19.38 25.16
C VAL A 365 22.41 -19.90 23.73
N GLY A 366 21.82 -21.08 23.62
CA GLY A 366 21.40 -21.71 22.39
C GLY A 366 19.89 -21.91 22.34
N VAL A 367 19.32 -21.85 21.14
CA VAL A 367 17.87 -22.03 20.88
C VAL A 367 17.73 -22.97 19.70
N GLY A 368 16.97 -24.04 19.91
CA GLY A 368 16.77 -25.11 18.92
C GLY A 368 15.48 -24.95 18.12
N TRP A 369 15.00 -26.06 17.55
CA TRP A 369 13.75 -26.11 16.79
C TRP A 369 12.52 -25.64 17.60
N GLN A 370 12.43 -26.06 18.85
CA GLN A 370 11.29 -25.75 19.73
C GLN A 370 11.55 -24.46 20.49
N SER A 371 10.49 -23.66 20.67
CA SER A 371 10.55 -22.33 21.31
C SER A 371 9.59 -22.16 22.48
N ALA A 372 8.63 -23.07 22.67
CA ALA A 372 7.67 -23.06 23.77
C ALA A 372 6.97 -24.42 23.92
N SER A 373 6.35 -24.65 25.07
CA SER A 373 5.37 -25.72 25.29
C SER A 373 4.33 -25.29 26.33
N CYS A 374 3.31 -26.12 26.59
CA CYS A 374 2.30 -25.78 27.59
C CYS A 374 2.72 -26.05 29.04
N HIS A 375 3.80 -26.80 29.28
CA HIS A 375 4.29 -27.25 30.59
C HIS A 375 3.35 -28.12 31.44
N ASP A 376 2.08 -28.25 31.09
CA ASP A 376 1.05 -28.85 31.94
C ASP A 376 0.48 -30.18 31.41
N CYS A 377 0.78 -30.59 30.17
CA CYS A 377 0.26 -31.84 29.60
C CYS A 377 1.09 -33.07 30.00
N GLU A 378 0.57 -34.26 29.73
CA GLU A 378 1.22 -35.53 30.05
C GLU A 378 2.58 -35.72 29.38
N TRP A 379 2.79 -35.07 28.22
CA TRP A 379 4.04 -35.10 27.48
C TRP A 379 5.07 -34.16 28.10
N CYS A 380 4.67 -32.92 28.41
CA CYS A 380 5.55 -31.97 29.10
C CYS A 380 5.98 -32.48 30.47
N ALA A 381 5.06 -33.11 31.22
CA ALA A 381 5.38 -33.70 32.52
C ALA A 381 6.42 -34.85 32.45
N ARG A 382 6.65 -35.42 31.27
CA ARG A 382 7.64 -36.48 31.01
C ARG A 382 8.94 -35.97 30.39
N GLY A 383 9.03 -34.69 30.03
CA GLY A 383 10.12 -34.14 29.23
C GLY A 383 10.04 -34.51 27.74
N ASP A 384 8.82 -34.81 27.26
CA ASP A 384 8.51 -35.09 25.85
C ASP A 384 7.82 -33.87 25.21
N GLU A 385 8.34 -32.66 25.42
CA GLU A 385 7.70 -31.42 24.94
C GLU A 385 7.49 -31.39 23.42
N GLN A 386 8.27 -32.17 22.65
CA GLN A 386 8.10 -32.37 21.20
C GLN A 386 6.74 -32.97 20.81
N LEU A 387 6.07 -33.67 21.74
CA LEU A 387 4.74 -34.26 21.54
C LEU A 387 3.61 -33.38 22.05
N CYS A 388 3.94 -32.20 22.59
CA CYS A 388 2.95 -31.24 23.06
C CYS A 388 2.10 -30.71 21.89
N SER A 389 0.78 -30.72 22.03
CA SER A 389 -0.14 -30.14 21.03
C SER A 389 -0.10 -28.62 20.97
N GLN A 390 0.63 -27.97 21.87
CA GLN A 390 0.85 -26.53 21.94
C GLN A 390 2.36 -26.21 21.88
N VAL A 391 3.13 -27.09 21.24
CA VAL A 391 4.57 -26.85 21.02
C VAL A 391 4.75 -25.63 20.12
N GLY A 392 5.61 -24.71 20.53
CA GLY A 392 6.06 -23.61 19.69
C GLY A 392 7.26 -24.01 18.87
N CYS A 393 7.32 -23.56 17.61
CA CYS A 393 8.51 -23.65 16.76
C CYS A 393 9.24 -22.31 16.68
N THR A 394 10.57 -22.33 16.63
CA THR A 394 11.42 -21.13 16.57
C THR A 394 11.23 -20.30 15.31
N CYS A 395 10.99 -20.95 14.16
CA CYS A 395 10.89 -20.28 12.86
C CYS A 395 9.73 -20.77 11.99
N CYS A 396 8.65 -21.27 12.61
CA CYS A 396 7.44 -21.73 11.91
C CYS A 396 6.22 -20.92 12.36
N GLU A 397 5.10 -21.06 11.65
CA GLU A 397 3.79 -20.50 12.04
C GLU A 397 3.84 -18.97 12.22
N GLY A 398 4.71 -18.31 11.45
CA GLY A 398 4.92 -16.87 11.50
C GLY A 398 6.02 -16.42 12.46
N ASN A 399 6.52 -17.29 13.35
CA ASN A 399 7.67 -16.97 14.21
C ASN A 399 8.91 -16.67 13.36
N LYS A 400 9.70 -15.69 13.80
CA LYS A 400 10.91 -15.23 13.11
C LYS A 400 12.14 -15.79 13.80
N GLY A 401 12.89 -16.61 13.07
CA GLY A 401 14.05 -17.35 13.57
C GLY A 401 15.34 -16.54 13.68
N GLY A 402 16.44 -17.28 13.80
CA GLY A 402 17.79 -16.81 14.05
C GLY A 402 18.53 -16.19 12.88
N PHE A 403 17.96 -16.12 11.68
CA PHE A 403 18.52 -15.33 10.57
C PHE A 403 18.24 -13.84 10.79
N ALA A 404 18.59 -13.32 11.96
CA ALA A 404 18.32 -11.97 12.41
C ALA A 404 19.39 -11.46 13.38
N ASP A 405 19.43 -10.15 13.63
CA ASP A 405 20.32 -9.54 14.61
C ASP A 405 19.94 -9.93 16.05
N ARG A 406 18.64 -10.06 16.30
CA ARG A 406 18.03 -10.37 17.59
C ARG A 406 16.76 -11.17 17.42
N MET A 407 16.42 -11.96 18.44
CA MET A 407 15.13 -12.64 18.57
C MET A 407 14.62 -12.57 20.01
N ARG A 408 13.31 -12.73 20.18
CA ARG A 408 12.66 -12.91 21.49
C ARG A 408 11.91 -14.22 21.50
N ILE A 409 12.21 -15.05 22.49
CA ILE A 409 11.54 -16.33 22.72
C ILE A 409 10.59 -16.11 23.89
N SER A 410 9.37 -16.61 23.79
CA SER A 410 8.34 -16.43 24.81
C SER A 410 8.58 -17.28 26.06
N ASP A 411 9.39 -18.33 25.95
CA ASP A 411 9.62 -19.31 27.00
C ASP A 411 11.11 -19.62 27.22
N SER A 412 11.61 -19.17 28.37
CA SER A 412 13.00 -19.38 28.80
C SER A 412 13.43 -20.85 28.95
N ALA A 413 12.50 -21.80 29.05
CA ALA A 413 12.84 -23.23 29.16
C ALA A 413 13.52 -23.77 27.88
N PHE A 414 13.26 -23.14 26.73
CA PHE A 414 13.84 -23.49 25.43
C PHE A 414 15.09 -22.67 25.08
N CYS A 415 15.65 -21.96 26.07
CA CYS A 415 16.91 -21.23 25.95
C CYS A 415 18.00 -21.93 26.80
N TYR A 416 18.90 -22.65 26.14
CA TYR A 416 19.87 -23.52 26.80
C TYR A 416 21.20 -22.79 27.05
N LYS A 417 21.72 -22.80 28.28
CA LYS A 417 23.06 -22.26 28.55
C LYS A 417 24.13 -23.07 27.82
N ILE A 418 25.03 -22.38 27.13
CA ILE A 418 26.13 -23.03 26.41
C ILE A 418 27.37 -23.05 27.31
N PRO A 419 27.98 -24.23 27.56
CA PRO A 419 29.23 -24.33 28.32
C PRO A 419 30.37 -23.51 27.71
N ASP A 420 31.18 -22.87 28.54
CA ASP A 420 32.26 -21.95 28.10
C ASP A 420 33.26 -22.60 27.14
N GLY A 421 33.53 -23.90 27.34
CA GLY A 421 34.51 -24.66 26.56
C GLY A 421 34.08 -25.08 25.15
N LEU A 422 32.84 -24.81 24.74
CA LEU A 422 32.34 -25.12 23.40
C LEU A 422 32.28 -23.86 22.54
N ALA A 423 32.80 -23.93 21.31
CA ALA A 423 32.77 -22.82 20.39
C ALA A 423 31.36 -22.63 19.80
N SER A 424 30.89 -21.38 19.68
CA SER A 424 29.53 -21.08 19.19
C SER A 424 29.23 -21.69 17.81
N ALA A 425 30.21 -21.65 16.90
CA ALA A 425 30.08 -22.22 15.56
C ALA A 425 29.93 -23.76 15.57
N GLU A 426 30.46 -24.43 16.59
CA GLU A 426 30.31 -25.89 16.74
C GLU A 426 29.00 -26.24 17.43
N VAL A 427 28.49 -25.36 18.30
CA VAL A 427 27.25 -25.59 19.07
C VAL A 427 26.01 -25.39 18.23
N ALA A 428 25.99 -24.42 17.31
CA ALA A 428 24.81 -24.12 16.50
C ALA A 428 24.21 -25.38 15.83
N PRO A 429 24.97 -26.19 15.06
CA PRO A 429 24.45 -27.42 14.45
C PRO A 429 24.00 -28.48 15.47
N LEU A 430 24.46 -28.41 16.73
CA LEU A 430 24.04 -29.36 17.76
C LEU A 430 22.61 -29.12 18.23
N LEU A 431 22.08 -27.91 18.03
CA LEU A 431 20.73 -27.51 18.43
C LEU A 431 19.63 -28.06 17.51
N CYS A 432 20.00 -28.76 16.43
CA CYS A 432 19.08 -29.55 15.62
C CYS A 432 19.71 -30.90 15.22
N GLY A 433 20.68 -30.89 14.29
CA GLY A 433 21.34 -32.11 13.83
C GLY A 433 21.99 -32.92 14.96
N GLY A 434 22.63 -32.25 15.93
CA GLY A 434 23.18 -32.93 17.10
C GLY A 434 22.13 -33.56 18.00
N GLN A 435 21.03 -32.86 18.28
CA GLN A 435 19.92 -33.39 19.08
C GLN A 435 19.29 -34.63 18.42
N THR A 436 19.01 -34.57 17.12
CA THR A 436 18.42 -35.71 16.37
C THR A 436 19.32 -36.94 16.37
N VAL A 437 20.64 -36.78 16.42
CA VAL A 437 21.60 -37.89 16.56
C VAL A 437 21.75 -38.34 18.02
N TRP A 438 21.65 -37.43 18.98
CA TRP A 438 21.81 -37.73 20.41
C TRP A 438 20.69 -38.61 20.96
N THR A 439 19.43 -38.32 20.63
CA THR A 439 18.26 -39.08 21.13
C THR A 439 18.42 -40.61 20.98
N PRO A 440 18.70 -41.17 19.80
CA PRO A 440 18.90 -42.62 19.66
C PRO A 440 20.19 -43.16 20.31
N LEU A 441 21.16 -42.30 20.63
CA LEU A 441 22.36 -42.69 21.38
C LEU A 441 22.11 -42.74 22.88
N SER A 442 21.33 -41.81 23.42
CA SER A 442 21.03 -41.71 24.85
C SER A 442 19.91 -42.64 25.32
N GLU A 443 18.99 -43.01 24.42
CA GLU A 443 17.85 -43.88 24.71
C GLU A 443 18.12 -45.37 24.48
N GLN A 444 19.41 -45.77 24.42
CA GLN A 444 19.83 -47.18 24.48
C GLN A 444 19.70 -47.72 25.91
#